data_AF-A0A1R0GZN8-F1
#
_entry.id   AF-A0A1R0GZN8-F1
#
_cell.length_a   1.000
_cell.length_b   1.000
_cell.length_c   1.000
_cell.angle_alpha   90.00
_cell.angle_beta   90.00
_cell.angle_gamma   90.00
#
_symmetry.space_group_name_H-M   'P 1'
#
loop_
_entity.id
_entity.type
_entity.pdbx_description
1 polymer ?
#
loop_
_entity_poly.entity_id
_entity_poly.type
_entity_poly.pdbx_seq_one_letter_code
_entity_poly.pdbx_strand_id
1 'polypeptide(L)'
;MDITKQSIQEYLERKLILKSESNFNEHYPLHQIEDGLRSKTLVQGIIKKFTQNHDSGQKSAIIDRSASGNPNILIIGEIFLNRAVQGDTVAVKIFAENDKELLQVTESIQESQKLDFLEDNLTGETDQNDLDDGDQIIDSINDLHQKSEKERIIYGKVVGIIKRDWRPYVATVQLDDLTVR
;
A
#
# COMPACT_ATOMS: atom_id res chain seq x y z
N MET A 1 0.14 -8.52 37.38
CA MET A 1 0.89 -7.25 37.40
C MET A 1 0.11 -6.27 38.25
N ASP A 2 0.67 -5.82 39.37
CA ASP A 2 0.05 -4.79 40.22
C ASP A 2 0.19 -3.41 39.55
N ILE A 3 -0.90 -2.93 38.96
CA ILE A 3 -1.01 -1.58 38.38
C ILE A 3 -0.86 -0.44 39.41
N THR A 4 -0.77 -0.76 40.70
CA THR A 4 -0.65 0.20 41.81
C THR A 4 0.78 0.59 42.15
N LYS A 5 1.80 -0.04 41.55
CA LYS A 5 3.22 0.26 41.85
C LYS A 5 3.85 1.34 40.97
N GLN A 6 3.20 1.75 39.88
CA GLN A 6 3.74 2.78 38.98
C GLN A 6 3.35 4.18 39.45
N SER A 7 4.33 5.08 39.48
CA SER A 7 4.08 6.51 39.71
C SER A 7 3.23 7.07 38.57
N ILE A 8 2.32 7.99 38.88
CA ILE A 8 1.50 8.70 37.88
C ILE A 8 2.38 9.34 36.79
N GLN A 9 3.57 9.82 37.15
CA GLN A 9 4.54 10.39 36.21
C GLN A 9 5.09 9.34 35.24
N GLU A 10 5.44 8.16 35.75
CA GLU A 10 5.97 7.04 34.94
C GLU A 10 4.92 6.50 33.96
N TYR A 11 3.65 6.44 34.40
CA TYR A 11 2.52 6.11 33.54
C TYR A 11 2.32 7.14 32.42
N LEU A 12 2.42 8.44 32.74
CA LEU A 12 2.29 9.52 31.77
C LEU A 12 3.44 9.52 30.76
N GLU A 13 4.68 9.36 31.21
CA GLU A 13 5.85 9.28 30.33
C GLU A 13 5.77 8.08 29.39
N ARG A 14 5.38 6.90 29.90
CA ARG A 14 5.17 5.71 29.05
C ARG A 14 4.08 5.92 28.00
N LYS A 15 2.99 6.61 28.35
CA LYS A 15 1.91 6.96 27.42
C LYS A 15 2.34 8.02 26.41
N LEU A 16 3.23 8.94 26.79
CA LEU A 16 3.82 9.95 25.90
C LEU A 16 4.84 9.34 24.93
N ILE A 17 5.63 8.35 25.36
CA ILE A 17 6.55 7.58 24.51
C ILE A 17 5.78 6.77 23.45
N LEU A 18 4.56 6.33 23.77
CA LEU A 18 3.67 5.62 22.83
C LEU A 18 2.95 6.55 21.84
N LYS A 19 3.18 7.87 21.88
CA LYS A 19 2.69 8.78 20.85
C LYS A 19 3.50 8.54 19.58
N SER A 20 3.14 7.51 18.82
CA SER A 20 3.65 7.37 17.46
C SER A 20 3.23 8.61 16.69
N GLU A 21 4.20 9.35 16.17
CA GLU A 21 3.94 10.41 15.20
C GLU A 21 3.42 9.73 13.93
N SER A 22 2.11 9.58 13.86
CA SER A 22 1.48 8.96 12.69
C SER A 22 1.58 9.95 11.54
N ASN A 23 2.51 9.72 10.61
CA ASN A 23 2.78 10.56 9.43
C ASN A 23 1.65 10.52 8.37
N PHE A 24 0.39 10.42 8.79
CA PHE A 24 -0.75 10.41 7.90
C PHE A 24 -1.24 11.82 7.64
N ASN A 25 -1.57 12.08 6.37
CA ASN A 25 -2.21 13.34 5.99
C ASN A 25 -3.59 13.48 6.65
N GLU A 26 -3.97 14.72 6.92
CA GLU A 26 -5.32 15.02 7.39
C GLU A 26 -6.35 14.70 6.29
N HIS A 27 -7.53 14.23 6.70
CA HIS A 27 -8.61 14.00 5.76
C HIS A 27 -9.21 15.33 5.30
N TYR A 28 -9.67 15.36 4.05
CA TYR A 28 -10.46 16.50 3.59
C TYR A 28 -11.76 16.62 4.40
N PRO A 29 -12.22 17.86 4.68
CA PRO A 29 -13.51 18.08 5.30
C PRO A 29 -14.63 17.61 4.39
N LEU A 30 -15.78 17.27 4.98
CA LEU A 30 -16.92 16.66 4.28
C LEU A 30 -17.35 17.46 3.05
N HIS A 31 -17.48 18.79 3.16
CA HIS A 31 -17.89 19.65 2.05
C HIS A 31 -16.95 19.53 0.84
N GLN A 32 -15.63 19.48 1.08
CA GLN A 32 -14.63 19.36 0.02
C GLN A 32 -14.68 17.98 -0.64
N ILE A 33 -15.01 16.93 0.12
CA ILE A 33 -15.21 15.59 -0.43
C ILE A 33 -16.45 15.57 -1.32
N GLU A 34 -17.58 16.10 -0.86
CA GLU A 34 -18.83 16.13 -1.61
C GLU A 34 -18.70 16.93 -2.91
N ASP A 35 -18.08 18.11 -2.86
CA ASP A 35 -17.80 18.94 -4.03
C ASP A 35 -16.83 18.25 -4.99
N GLY A 36 -15.82 17.56 -4.45
CA GLY A 36 -14.86 16.79 -5.22
C GLY A 36 -15.51 15.61 -5.97
N LEU A 37 -16.45 14.92 -5.33
CA LEU A 37 -17.22 13.83 -5.94
C LEU A 37 -18.17 14.37 -7.02
N ARG A 38 -18.85 15.49 -6.77
CA ARG A 38 -19.75 16.14 -7.74
C ARG A 38 -19.01 16.63 -8.98
N SER A 39 -17.83 17.22 -8.78
CA SER A 39 -16.95 17.71 -9.85
C SER A 39 -16.16 16.60 -10.56
N LYS A 40 -16.26 15.34 -10.11
CA LYS A 40 -15.48 14.18 -10.59
C LYS A 40 -13.96 14.36 -10.48
N THR A 41 -13.51 15.27 -9.63
CA THR A 41 -12.09 15.42 -9.27
C THR A 41 -11.67 14.36 -8.27
N LEU A 42 -12.60 13.95 -7.42
CA LEU A 42 -12.48 12.81 -6.52
C LEU A 42 -13.39 11.68 -6.98
N VAL A 43 -13.00 10.49 -6.58
CA VAL A 43 -13.67 9.26 -6.93
C VAL A 43 -13.99 8.48 -5.67
N GLN A 44 -15.18 7.89 -5.61
CA GLN A 44 -15.58 7.00 -4.53
C GLN A 44 -15.36 5.53 -4.91
N GLY A 45 -14.97 4.72 -3.93
CA GLY A 45 -14.91 3.26 -4.07
C GLY A 45 -14.81 2.54 -2.73
N ILE A 46 -14.81 1.21 -2.77
CA ILE A 46 -14.72 0.36 -1.57
C ILE A 46 -13.37 -0.34 -1.54
N ILE A 47 -12.67 -0.31 -0.40
CA ILE A 47 -11.40 -1.02 -0.28
C ILE A 47 -11.65 -2.50 -0.08
N LYS A 48 -11.15 -3.35 -0.99
CA LYS A 48 -11.42 -4.80 -0.96
C LYS A 48 -10.25 -5.64 -0.48
N LYS A 49 -9.06 -5.39 -1.01
CA LYS A 49 -7.88 -6.22 -0.80
C LYS A 49 -6.75 -5.37 -0.26
N PHE A 50 -6.15 -5.80 0.84
CA PHE A 50 -4.85 -5.32 1.30
C PHE A 50 -3.82 -6.41 1.01
N THR A 51 -2.66 -5.98 0.53
CA THR A 51 -1.47 -6.82 0.38
C THR A 51 -0.36 -6.14 1.16
N GLN A 52 0.35 -6.89 1.98
CA GLN A 52 1.56 -6.41 2.65
C GLN A 52 2.71 -7.30 2.22
N ASN A 53 3.74 -6.68 1.66
CA ASN A 53 4.99 -7.37 1.37
C ASN A 53 5.81 -7.40 2.67
N HIS A 54 6.21 -8.59 3.11
CA HIS A 54 6.92 -8.75 4.38
C HIS A 54 8.34 -8.20 4.32
N ASP A 55 9.06 -8.36 3.21
CA ASP A 55 10.45 -7.90 3.08
C ASP A 55 10.56 -6.39 2.94
N SER A 56 9.80 -5.80 2.02
CA SER A 56 9.81 -4.34 1.82
C SER A 56 8.96 -3.58 2.83
N GLY A 57 8.14 -4.26 3.63
CA GLY A 57 7.15 -3.66 4.53
C GLY A 57 6.07 -2.83 3.83
N GLN A 58 6.04 -2.81 2.49
CA GLN A 58 5.12 -2.00 1.71
C GLN A 58 3.70 -2.56 1.81
N LYS A 59 2.75 -1.70 2.17
CA LYS A 59 1.31 -1.99 2.16
C LYS A 59 0.70 -1.45 0.87
N SER A 60 -0.12 -2.25 0.21
CA SER A 60 -0.92 -1.83 -0.93
C SER A 60 -2.37 -2.26 -0.76
N ALA A 61 -3.29 -1.55 -1.40
CA ALA A 61 -4.69 -1.97 -1.45
C ALA A 61 -5.35 -1.68 -2.79
N ILE A 62 -6.37 -2.46 -3.11
CA ILE A 62 -7.20 -2.28 -4.30
C ILE A 62 -8.54 -1.70 -3.87
N ILE A 63 -8.88 -0.57 -4.49
CA ILE A 63 -10.20 0.05 -4.41
C ILE A 63 -11.03 -0.47 -5.57
N ASP A 64 -12.13 -1.11 -5.21
CA ASP A 64 -13.10 -1.58 -6.18
C ASP A 64 -14.11 -0.49 -6.53
N ARG A 65 -14.29 -0.31 -7.84
CA ARG A 65 -15.26 0.59 -8.45
C ARG A 65 -16.14 -0.11 -9.49
N SER A 66 -16.09 -1.43 -9.54
CA SER A 66 -16.80 -2.24 -10.54
C SER A 66 -18.31 -1.99 -10.55
N ALA A 67 -18.91 -1.66 -9.39
CA ALA A 67 -20.33 -1.28 -9.30
C ALA A 67 -20.70 -0.06 -10.16
N SER A 68 -19.72 0.81 -10.45
CA SER A 68 -19.88 2.00 -11.30
C SER A 68 -19.39 1.79 -12.74
N GLY A 69 -18.99 0.57 -13.10
CA GLY A 69 -18.42 0.25 -14.43
C GLY A 69 -17.04 0.87 -14.68
N ASN A 70 -16.37 1.37 -13.64
CA ASN A 70 -15.05 1.98 -13.76
C ASN A 70 -13.95 1.00 -13.34
N PRO A 71 -12.74 1.14 -13.91
CA PRO A 71 -11.57 0.35 -13.51
C PRO A 71 -11.20 0.54 -12.04
N ASN A 72 -10.57 -0.50 -11.49
CA ASN A 72 -10.07 -0.52 -10.12
C ASN A 72 -8.87 0.42 -9.96
N ILE A 73 -8.69 0.91 -8.74
CA ILE A 73 -7.58 1.81 -8.39
C ILE A 73 -6.65 1.08 -7.42
N LEU A 74 -5.35 1.12 -7.71
CA LEU A 74 -4.30 0.60 -6.86
C LEU A 74 -3.73 1.74 -5.99
N ILE A 75 -3.70 1.52 -4.68
CA ILE A 75 -3.02 2.39 -3.72
C ILE A 75 -1.81 1.63 -3.20
N ILE A 76 -0.67 2.30 -3.16
CA ILE A 76 0.59 1.74 -2.66
C ILE A 76 1.10 2.69 -1.59
N GLY A 77 1.58 2.16 -0.48
CA GLY A 77 2.08 2.92 0.66
C GLY A 77 1.04 3.13 1.74
N GLU A 78 1.46 2.96 3.00
CA GLU A 78 0.62 3.17 4.18
C GLU A 78 0.12 4.62 4.28
N ILE A 79 0.98 5.60 3.96
CA ILE A 79 0.64 7.02 3.98
C ILE A 79 -0.51 7.32 3.00
N PHE A 80 -0.48 6.72 1.81
CA PHE A 80 -1.50 6.92 0.77
C PHE A 80 -2.79 6.14 1.02
N LEU A 81 -2.74 5.06 1.82
CA LEU A 81 -3.93 4.37 2.34
C LEU A 81 -4.67 5.19 3.41
N ASN A 82 -3.95 6.08 4.09
CA ASN A 82 -4.49 7.08 5.01
C ASN A 82 -5.52 6.53 6.01
N ARG A 83 -5.06 5.66 6.92
CA ARG A 83 -5.88 5.08 8.02
C ARG A 83 -7.14 4.33 7.55
N ALA A 84 -7.25 3.98 6.27
CA ALA A 84 -8.38 3.24 5.76
C ALA A 84 -8.24 1.74 6.03
N VAL A 85 -9.38 1.07 6.21
CA VAL A 85 -9.47 -0.37 6.55
C VAL A 85 -10.26 -1.11 5.47
N GLN A 86 -10.13 -2.44 5.43
CA GLN A 86 -10.88 -3.28 4.49
C GLN A 86 -12.39 -3.10 4.69
N GLY A 87 -13.10 -2.91 3.59
CA GLY A 87 -14.54 -2.65 3.56
C GLY A 87 -14.91 -1.16 3.62
N ASP A 88 -13.98 -0.29 4.02
CA ASP A 88 -14.26 1.15 4.08
C ASP A 88 -14.62 1.70 2.69
N THR A 89 -15.62 2.58 2.68
CA THR A 89 -15.96 3.39 1.51
C THR A 89 -15.18 4.68 1.56
N VAL A 90 -14.32 4.91 0.58
CA VAL A 90 -13.31 5.98 0.60
C VAL A 90 -13.44 6.92 -0.58
N ALA A 91 -12.99 8.17 -0.36
CA ALA A 91 -12.79 9.18 -1.38
C ALA A 91 -11.31 9.20 -1.79
N VAL A 92 -11.07 9.14 -3.09
CA VAL A 92 -9.77 8.86 -3.68
C VAL A 92 -9.46 9.93 -4.71
N LYS A 93 -8.24 10.46 -4.66
CA LYS A 93 -7.67 11.29 -5.71
C LYS A 93 -6.79 10.43 -6.60
N ILE A 94 -7.12 10.37 -7.88
CA ILE A 94 -6.33 9.68 -8.90
C ILE A 94 -5.10 10.53 -9.23
N PHE A 95 -3.95 9.88 -9.40
CA PHE A 95 -2.74 10.57 -9.86
C PHE A 95 -2.76 10.78 -11.38
N ALA A 96 -2.29 11.93 -11.81
CA ALA A 96 -1.96 12.17 -13.21
C ALA A 96 -0.61 11.51 -13.55
N GLU A 97 -0.39 11.21 -14.84
CA GLU A 97 0.85 10.57 -15.31
C GLU A 97 2.12 11.36 -14.93
N ASN A 98 2.01 12.68 -14.78
CA ASN A 98 3.12 13.57 -14.43
C ASN A 98 3.19 13.94 -12.94
N ASP A 99 2.40 13.30 -12.07
CA ASP A 99 2.44 13.62 -10.64
C ASP A 99 3.73 13.11 -10.00
N LYS A 100 4.46 14.01 -9.31
CA LYS A 100 5.69 13.67 -8.58
C LYS A 100 5.48 12.53 -7.56
N GLU A 101 4.30 12.49 -6.95
CA GLU A 101 3.92 11.44 -6.00
C GLU A 101 3.80 10.07 -6.69
N LEU A 102 3.32 10.03 -7.93
CA LEU A 102 3.26 8.80 -8.71
C LEU A 102 4.66 8.29 -9.05
N LEU A 103 5.55 9.20 -9.47
CA LEU A 103 6.95 8.87 -9.78
C LEU A 103 7.67 8.25 -8.57
N GLN A 104 7.52 8.86 -7.40
CA GLN A 104 8.08 8.33 -6.14
C GLN A 104 7.54 6.93 -5.80
N VAL A 105 6.23 6.72 -5.97
CA VAL A 105 5.63 5.40 -5.77
C VAL A 105 6.23 4.39 -6.76
N THR A 106 6.37 4.74 -8.04
CA THR A 106 6.95 3.83 -9.04
C THR A 106 8.41 3.49 -8.78
N GLU A 107 9.22 4.47 -8.35
CA GLU A 107 10.64 4.25 -7.98
C GLU A 107 10.75 3.31 -6.78
N SER A 108 9.93 3.50 -5.74
CA SER A 108 9.94 2.63 -4.55
C SER A 108 9.57 1.18 -4.84
N ILE A 109 8.72 0.94 -5.85
CA ILE A 109 8.35 -0.42 -6.30
C ILE A 109 9.53 -1.04 -7.04
N GLN A 110 10.15 -0.30 -7.97
CA GLN A 110 11.29 -0.80 -8.74
C GLN A 110 12.48 -1.16 -7.84
N GLU A 111 12.73 -0.37 -6.80
CA GLU A 111 13.79 -0.65 -5.83
C GLU A 111 13.50 -1.91 -5.01
N SER A 112 12.26 -2.10 -4.55
CA SER A 112 11.86 -3.34 -3.86
C SER A 112 12.00 -4.58 -4.74
N GLN A 113 11.56 -4.52 -6.00
CA GLN A 113 11.71 -5.62 -6.94
C GLN A 113 13.19 -5.92 -7.22
N LYS A 114 14.04 -4.88 -7.32
CA LYS A 114 15.48 -5.06 -7.51
C LYS A 114 16.14 -5.76 -6.32
N LEU A 115 15.70 -5.51 -5.09
CA LEU A 115 16.18 -6.22 -3.90
C LEU A 115 15.78 -7.70 -3.93
N ASP A 116 14.54 -8.02 -4.30
CA ASP A 116 14.07 -9.41 -4.43
C ASP A 116 14.92 -10.19 -5.46
N PHE A 117 15.26 -9.56 -6.61
CA PHE A 117 16.15 -10.17 -7.61
C PHE A 117 17.62 -10.34 -7.15
N LEU A 118 18.09 -9.50 -6.23
CA LEU A 118 19.44 -9.62 -5.67
C LEU A 118 19.50 -10.71 -4.60
N GLU A 119 18.48 -10.87 -3.77
CA GLU A 119 18.41 -11.94 -2.77
C GLU A 119 18.33 -13.33 -3.42
N ASP A 120 17.52 -13.48 -4.48
CA ASP A 120 17.46 -14.74 -5.27
C ASP A 120 18.82 -15.14 -5.86
N ASN A 121 19.68 -14.17 -6.18
CA ASN A 121 21.05 -14.41 -6.69
C ASN A 121 22.10 -14.66 -5.59
N LEU A 122 21.80 -14.39 -4.32
CA LEU A 122 22.70 -14.70 -3.19
C LEU A 122 22.44 -16.09 -2.58
N THR A 123 21.27 -16.70 -2.82
CA THR A 123 20.93 -18.06 -2.37
C THR A 123 21.10 -19.14 -3.44
N GLY A 124 21.49 -18.78 -4.66
CA GLY A 124 21.79 -19.73 -5.72
C GLY A 124 23.19 -20.33 -5.57
N GLU A 125 23.30 -21.49 -4.94
CA GLU A 125 24.45 -22.36 -5.16
C GLU A 125 24.62 -22.60 -6.67
N THR A 126 25.81 -22.28 -7.17
CA THR A 126 26.21 -22.47 -8.55
C THR A 126 26.30 -23.96 -8.87
N ASP A 127 25.30 -24.52 -9.55
CA ASP A 127 25.47 -25.68 -10.41
C ASP A 127 25.78 -25.19 -11.83
N GLN A 128 27.04 -25.38 -12.24
CA GLN A 128 27.49 -25.18 -13.61
C GLN A 128 27.14 -26.40 -14.47
N ASN A 129 27.04 -26.15 -15.80
CA ASN A 129 26.79 -27.04 -16.95
C ASN A 129 25.32 -26.92 -17.44
N ASP A 130 25.00 -26.50 -18.67
CA ASP A 130 25.69 -26.67 -19.95
C ASP A 130 25.48 -25.47 -20.90
N LEU A 131 26.44 -25.31 -21.82
CA LEU A 131 26.42 -24.42 -22.99
C LEU A 131 25.55 -25.05 -24.11
N ASP A 132 24.72 -24.27 -24.81
CA ASP A 132 24.45 -24.48 -26.25
C ASP A 132 23.82 -23.25 -26.93
N ASP A 133 23.98 -23.19 -28.24
CA ASP A 133 24.21 -22.06 -29.12
C ASP A 133 23.01 -21.20 -29.60
N GLY A 134 23.36 -19.95 -29.95
CA GLY A 134 22.92 -19.12 -31.09
C GLY A 134 21.57 -19.36 -31.81
N ASP A 135 20.68 -18.37 -31.70
CA ASP A 135 19.78 -17.81 -32.75
C ASP A 135 18.41 -17.37 -32.18
N GLN A 136 18.29 -16.14 -31.64
CA GLN A 136 16.97 -15.54 -31.32
C GLN A 136 16.89 -14.02 -31.56
N ILE A 137 17.70 -13.48 -32.48
CA ILE A 137 17.71 -12.03 -32.77
C ILE A 137 16.49 -11.57 -33.61
N ILE A 138 15.60 -12.47 -34.07
CA ILE A 138 14.58 -12.11 -35.08
C ILE A 138 13.10 -12.33 -34.65
N ASP A 139 12.82 -13.04 -33.55
CA ASP A 139 11.42 -13.35 -33.17
C ASP A 139 10.74 -12.37 -32.19
N SER A 140 11.48 -11.53 -31.45
CA SER A 140 10.88 -10.57 -30.49
C SER A 140 10.23 -9.33 -31.12
N ILE A 141 10.25 -9.19 -32.45
CA ILE A 141 9.45 -8.18 -33.15
C ILE A 141 7.94 -8.42 -32.91
N ASN A 142 7.55 -9.64 -32.51
CA ASN A 142 6.17 -9.99 -32.10
C ASN A 142 5.83 -9.64 -30.63
N ASP A 143 6.80 -9.40 -29.75
CA ASP A 143 6.56 -8.98 -28.34
C ASP A 143 6.12 -7.52 -28.22
N LEU A 144 6.31 -6.73 -29.27
CA LEU A 144 5.97 -5.31 -29.30
C LEU A 144 4.49 -5.04 -29.62
N HIS A 145 3.71 -6.04 -30.04
CA HIS A 145 2.32 -5.86 -30.47
C HIS A 145 1.27 -6.79 -29.81
N GLN A 146 1.64 -7.77 -28.97
CA GLN A 146 0.68 -8.68 -28.31
C GLN A 146 0.39 -8.37 -26.83
N LYS A 147 0.98 -7.33 -26.22
CA LYS A 147 0.62 -6.89 -24.84
C LYS A 147 0.00 -5.49 -24.82
N SER A 148 -0.72 -5.14 -25.88
CA SER A 148 -1.48 -3.90 -26.06
C SER A 148 -2.69 -3.75 -25.11
N GLU A 149 -2.93 -4.68 -24.20
CA GLU A 149 -3.97 -4.62 -23.16
C GLU A 149 -3.42 -5.00 -21.77
N LYS A 150 -2.25 -4.48 -21.37
CA LYS A 150 -2.04 -4.28 -19.93
C LYS A 150 -3.13 -3.30 -19.50
N GLU A 151 -4.18 -3.77 -18.84
CA GLU A 151 -5.15 -2.93 -18.14
C GLU A 151 -4.37 -1.78 -17.49
N ARG A 152 -4.58 -0.55 -17.95
CA ARG A 152 -3.83 0.59 -17.42
C ARG A 152 -4.12 0.67 -15.93
N ILE A 153 -3.15 0.26 -15.12
CA ILE A 153 -3.28 0.28 -13.68
C ILE A 153 -3.39 1.74 -13.28
N ILE A 154 -4.53 2.10 -12.68
CA ILE A 154 -4.77 3.46 -12.20
C ILE A 154 -4.28 3.53 -10.77
N TYR A 155 -3.45 4.51 -10.48
CA TYR A 155 -2.93 4.76 -9.15
C TYR A 155 -3.62 5.95 -8.50
N GLY A 156 -3.70 5.94 -7.16
CA GLY A 156 -4.26 7.07 -6.43
C GLY A 156 -3.96 7.03 -4.93
N LYS A 157 -4.52 8.00 -4.22
CA LYS A 157 -4.42 8.11 -2.75
C LYS A 157 -5.77 8.39 -2.10
N VAL A 158 -5.93 7.90 -0.88
CA VAL A 158 -7.11 8.17 -0.05
C VAL A 158 -7.00 9.58 0.55
N VAL A 159 -7.97 10.43 0.23
CA VAL A 159 -8.07 11.79 0.77
C VAL A 159 -9.11 11.89 1.89
N GLY A 160 -9.98 10.90 2.03
CA GLY A 160 -10.97 10.85 3.10
C GLY A 160 -11.76 9.56 3.11
N ILE A 161 -12.46 9.31 4.22
CA ILE A 161 -13.24 8.10 4.44
C ILE A 161 -14.69 8.51 4.61
N ILE A 162 -15.54 8.06 3.69
CA ILE A 162 -16.97 8.44 3.61
C ILE A 162 -17.77 7.58 4.58
N LYS A 163 -17.50 6.27 4.60
CA LYS A 163 -18.17 5.32 5.49
C LYS A 163 -17.17 4.28 6.00
N ARG A 164 -17.14 4.08 7.32
CA ARG A 164 -16.36 3.04 7.98
C ARG A 164 -17.10 1.70 7.94
N ASP A 165 -16.36 0.62 7.75
CA ASP A 165 -16.85 -0.77 7.85
C ASP A 165 -16.21 -1.49 9.06
N TRP A 166 -16.23 -0.82 10.21
CA TRP A 166 -15.69 -1.40 11.43
C TRP A 166 -16.62 -2.49 11.97
N ARG A 167 -16.04 -3.66 12.22
CA ARG A 167 -16.72 -4.84 12.74
C ARG A 167 -15.89 -5.46 13.86
N PRO A 168 -16.49 -6.27 14.75
CA PRO A 168 -15.73 -6.98 15.75
C PRO A 168 -14.68 -7.88 15.07
N TYR A 169 -13.42 -7.72 15.48
CA TYR A 169 -12.32 -8.60 15.09
C TYR A 169 -11.96 -9.49 16.27
N VAL A 170 -11.76 -10.78 15.97
CA VAL A 170 -11.20 -11.73 16.93
C VAL A 170 -9.68 -11.64 16.83
N ALA A 171 -9.00 -11.44 17.94
CA ALA A 171 -7.55 -11.31 18.01
C ALA A 171 -7.00 -11.92 19.29
N THR A 172 -5.72 -12.26 19.28
CA THR A 172 -4.94 -12.61 20.47
C THR A 172 -4.09 -11.41 20.90
N VAL A 173 -3.92 -11.22 22.21
CA VAL A 173 -3.05 -10.17 22.74
C VAL A 173 -1.62 -10.71 22.75
N GLN A 174 -0.74 -10.07 21.97
CA GLN A 174 0.69 -10.37 22.01
C GLN A 174 1.31 -9.67 23.21
N LEU A 175 1.99 -10.43 24.06
CA LEU A 175 2.74 -9.91 25.19
C LEU A 175 4.18 -9.72 24.75
N ASP A 176 4.69 -8.50 24.88
CA ASP A 176 6.11 -8.21 24.64
C ASP A 176 6.93 -8.81 25.78
N ASP A 177 7.96 -9.59 25.44
CA ASP A 177 8.88 -10.12 26.45
C ASP A 177 9.82 -8.99 26.91
N LEU A 178 9.59 -8.48 28.12
CA LEU A 178 10.35 -7.37 28.70
C LEU A 178 11.74 -7.79 29.22
N THR A 179 12.12 -9.07 29.07
CA THR A 179 13.33 -9.63 29.67
C THR A 179 14.59 -9.55 28.80
N VAL A 180 14.51 -9.06 27.57
CA VAL A 180 15.67 -8.86 26.69
C VAL A 180 15.85 -7.37 26.40
N ARG A 181 16.61 -6.68 27.25
CA ARG A 181 17.24 -5.39 26.97
C ARG A 181 18.68 -5.42 27.43
#